data_AF-A0A517TV21-F1
#
_entry.id   AF-A0A517TV21-F1
#
_cell.length_a   1.000
_cell.length_b   1.000
_cell.length_c   1.000
_cell.angle_alpha   90.00
_cell.angle_beta   90.00
_cell.angle_gamma   90.00
#
_symmetry.space_group_name_H-M   'P 1'
#
loop_
_entity.id
_entity.type
_entity.pdbx_description
1 polymer ?
#
loop_
_entity_poly.entity_id
_entity_poly.type
_entity_poly.pdbx_seq_one_letter_code
_entity_poly.pdbx_strand_id
1 'polypeptide(L)'
;MLTYLRYALATVCFAASVGCLALWWRSTTTWDMLVAPTAFTLGRPARAVLSSGRIDIRVVSNAIAAKQSQSRSTWRHVQTKDVKTIQDWNKSFRYTGSFGRVGDRIYFPLWYPALIFALAGVGSLRLGRRFTIRSAIIATTVVAGLLGMAVTL
;
A
#
# COMPACT_ATOMS: atom_id res chain seq x y z
N MET A 1 -26.12 -17.04 -10.13
CA MET A 1 -25.67 -15.76 -9.52
C MET A 1 -24.24 -15.79 -9.00
N LEU A 2 -23.79 -16.87 -8.36
CA LEU A 2 -22.43 -16.98 -7.81
C LEU A 2 -21.29 -16.70 -8.82
N THR A 3 -21.50 -17.02 -10.10
CA THR A 3 -20.53 -16.78 -11.17
C THR A 3 -20.26 -15.30 -11.42
N TYR A 4 -21.30 -14.46 -11.43
CA TYR A 4 -21.16 -13.00 -11.59
C TYR A 4 -20.43 -12.38 -10.40
N LEU A 5 -20.71 -12.87 -9.19
CA LEU A 5 -20.07 -12.40 -7.97
C LEU A 5 -18.57 -12.72 -7.96
N ARG A 6 -18.17 -13.89 -8.49
CA ARG A 6 -16.75 -14.26 -8.66
C ARG A 6 -16.02 -13.37 -9.67
N TYR A 7 -16.64 -13.08 -10.81
CA TYR A 7 -16.05 -12.18 -11.81
C TYR A 7 -15.95 -10.74 -11.29
N ALA A 8 -16.96 -10.26 -10.55
CA ALA A 8 -16.91 -8.96 -9.89
C ALA A 8 -15.76 -8.90 -8.86
N LEU A 9 -15.61 -9.92 -8.03
CA LEU A 9 -14.53 -9.96 -7.03
C LEU A 9 -13.15 -10.03 -7.68
N ALA A 10 -13.00 -10.85 -8.72
CA ALA A 10 -11.75 -10.94 -9.49
C ALA A 10 -11.35 -9.62 -10.14
N THR A 11 -12.31 -8.90 -10.73
CA THR A 11 -12.05 -7.60 -11.38
C THR A 11 -11.69 -6.52 -10.36
N VAL A 12 -12.37 -6.47 -9.21
CA VAL A 12 -12.03 -5.54 -8.12
C VAL A 12 -10.64 -5.84 -7.56
N CYS A 13 -10.32 -7.11 -7.31
CA CYS A 13 -8.99 -7.52 -6.83
C CYS A 13 -7.90 -7.19 -7.86
N PHE A 14 -8.15 -7.40 -9.15
CA PHE A 14 -7.19 -7.04 -10.19
C PHE A 14 -6.98 -5.52 -10.28
N ALA A 15 -8.06 -4.74 -10.26
CA ALA A 15 -7.99 -3.28 -10.25
C ALA A 15 -7.25 -2.75 -9.01
N ALA A 16 -7.50 -3.33 -7.83
CA ALA A 16 -6.79 -2.99 -6.59
C ALA A 16 -5.30 -3.32 -6.70
N SER A 17 -4.94 -4.47 -7.29
CA SER A 17 -3.54 -4.84 -7.51
C SER A 17 -2.81 -3.86 -8.43
N VAL A 18 -3.41 -3.50 -9.56
CA VAL A 18 -2.87 -2.50 -10.49
C VAL A 18 -2.76 -1.13 -9.82
N GLY A 19 -3.74 -0.75 -9.01
CA GLY A 19 -3.71 0.48 -8.21
C GLY A 19 -2.55 0.50 -7.21
N CYS A 20 -2.31 -0.60 -6.50
CA CYS A 20 -1.17 -0.74 -5.58
C CYS A 20 0.18 -0.68 -6.31
N LEU A 21 0.30 -1.27 -7.50
CA LEU A 21 1.49 -1.18 -8.35
C LEU A 21 1.73 0.25 -8.86
N ALA A 22 0.67 0.95 -9.27
CA ALA A 22 0.77 2.35 -9.69
C ALA A 22 1.21 3.25 -8.53
N LEU A 23 0.68 3.01 -7.32
CA LEU A 23 1.12 3.70 -6.10
C LEU A 23 2.55 3.34 -5.71
N TRP A 24 2.98 2.09 -5.92
CA TRP A 24 4.37 1.67 -5.70
C TRP A 24 5.32 2.42 -6.62
N TRP A 25 5.05 2.45 -7.93
CA TRP A 25 5.84 3.20 -8.91
C TRP A 25 5.83 4.70 -8.60
N ARG A 26 4.68 5.27 -8.26
CA ARG A 26 4.58 6.68 -7.89
C ARG A 26 5.40 6.99 -6.64
N SER A 27 5.34 6.13 -5.63
CA SER A 27 6.05 6.25 -4.35
C SER A 27 7.58 6.28 -4.50
N THR A 28 8.16 5.73 -5.57
CA THR A 28 9.61 5.85 -5.83
C THR A 28 10.00 7.23 -6.36
N THR A 29 9.06 7.97 -6.97
CA THR A 29 9.32 9.28 -7.59
C THR A 29 8.80 10.46 -6.77
N THR A 30 7.76 10.25 -5.98
CA THR A 30 7.10 11.29 -5.20
C THR A 30 6.85 10.83 -3.78
N TRP A 31 7.00 11.76 -2.84
CA TRP A 31 6.58 11.55 -1.47
C TRP A 31 5.16 12.06 -1.31
N ASP A 32 4.25 11.15 -1.00
CA ASP A 32 2.84 11.46 -0.81
C ASP A 32 2.45 11.19 0.64
N MET A 33 1.56 12.04 1.16
CA MET A 33 1.18 12.03 2.55
C MET A 33 -0.30 12.29 2.69
N LEU A 34 -0.97 11.38 3.38
CA LEU A 34 -2.36 11.53 3.74
C LEU A 34 -2.48 11.67 5.25
N VAL A 35 -3.09 12.77 5.69
CA VAL A 35 -3.41 13.01 7.10
C VAL A 35 -4.91 12.82 7.28
N ALA A 36 -5.28 11.85 8.10
CA ALA A 36 -6.66 11.55 8.43
C ALA A 36 -7.15 12.44 9.59
N PRO A 37 -8.43 12.85 9.57
CA PRO A 37 -9.01 13.62 10.66
C PRO A 37 -9.11 12.81 11.96
N THR A 38 -8.95 13.49 13.09
CA THR A 38 -8.93 12.90 14.44
C THR A 38 -10.25 12.23 14.85
N ALA A 39 -11.36 12.56 14.19
CA ALA A 39 -12.69 12.01 14.44
C ALA A 39 -12.79 10.50 14.15
N PHE A 40 -11.96 9.96 13.25
CA PHE A 40 -12.02 8.55 12.84
C PHE A 40 -11.22 7.60 13.76
N THR A 41 -10.40 8.11 14.66
CA THR A 41 -9.31 7.35 15.30
C THR A 41 -9.23 7.57 16.81
N LEU A 42 -10.40 7.58 17.49
CA LEU A 42 -10.51 7.75 18.95
C LEU A 42 -9.73 8.99 19.46
N GLY A 43 -9.70 10.07 18.67
CA GLY A 43 -9.03 11.32 19.04
C GLY A 43 -7.54 11.42 18.69
N ARG A 44 -6.93 10.42 18.03
CA ARG A 44 -5.51 10.45 17.64
C ARG A 44 -5.34 10.61 16.13
N PRO A 45 -4.69 11.64 15.58
CA PRO A 45 -4.56 11.78 14.13
C PRO A 45 -3.75 10.62 13.55
N ALA A 46 -4.29 9.95 12.54
CA ALA A 46 -3.56 8.96 11.76
C ALA A 46 -2.95 9.60 10.51
N ARG A 47 -1.76 9.16 10.14
CA ARG A 47 -1.02 9.63 8.98
C ARG A 47 -0.54 8.44 8.18
N ALA A 48 -0.84 8.42 6.89
CA ALA A 48 -0.26 7.49 5.95
C ALA A 48 0.75 8.24 5.07
N VAL A 49 1.92 7.63 4.87
CA VAL A 49 3.01 8.18 4.06
C VAL A 49 3.40 7.16 3.01
N LEU A 50 3.50 7.57 1.77
CA LEU A 50 3.99 6.75 0.68
C LEU A 50 5.34 7.32 0.25
N SER A 51 6.38 6.50 0.39
CA SER A 51 7.73 6.86 -0.04
C SER A 51 8.57 5.63 -0.34
N SER A 52 9.42 5.72 -1.36
CA SER A 52 10.43 4.71 -1.71
C SER A 52 9.84 3.31 -1.92
N GLY A 53 8.66 3.23 -2.53
CA GLY A 53 7.97 1.96 -2.79
C GLY A 53 7.33 1.32 -1.54
N ARG A 54 7.17 2.08 -0.46
CA ARG A 54 6.56 1.61 0.79
C ARG A 54 5.43 2.52 1.24
N ILE A 55 4.58 1.97 2.10
CA ILE A 55 3.58 2.73 2.85
C ILE A 55 3.89 2.62 4.34
N ASP A 56 3.80 3.75 5.02
CA ASP A 56 4.02 3.93 6.45
C ASP A 56 2.75 4.51 7.05
N ILE A 57 2.17 3.81 8.02
CA ILE A 57 0.98 4.24 8.73
C ILE A 57 1.40 4.51 10.16
N ARG A 58 1.21 5.75 10.62
CA ARG A 58 1.52 6.17 11.97
C ARG A 58 0.30 6.77 12.64
N VAL A 59 0.03 6.32 13.87
CA VAL A 59 -0.87 7.04 14.77
C VAL A 59 -0.03 8.05 15.54
N VAL A 60 -0.32 9.34 15.37
CA VAL A 60 0.42 10.42 16.02
C VAL A 60 -0.05 10.56 17.47
N SER A 61 0.88 10.57 18.41
CA SER A 61 0.57 10.73 19.83
C SER A 61 0.07 12.14 20.16
N ASN A 62 -0.72 12.26 21.22
CA ASN A 62 -1.45 13.47 21.61
C ASN A 62 -0.56 14.71 21.79
N ALA A 63 0.71 14.56 22.19
CA ALA A 63 1.63 15.68 22.43
C ALA A 63 2.06 16.38 21.13
N ILE A 64 2.23 15.63 20.04
CA ILE A 64 2.52 16.17 18.70
C ILE A 64 1.22 16.55 18.01
N ALA A 65 0.15 15.78 18.25
CA ALA A 65 -1.20 16.12 17.82
C ALA A 65 -1.62 17.49 18.34
N ALA A 66 -1.32 17.87 19.59
CA ALA A 66 -1.68 19.17 20.16
C ALA A 66 -1.07 20.38 19.39
N LYS A 67 0.13 20.22 18.81
CA LYS A 67 0.74 21.25 17.93
C LYS A 67 0.17 21.24 16.51
N GLN A 68 -0.41 20.12 16.06
CA GLN A 68 -0.95 19.94 14.72
C GLN A 68 -2.49 20.03 14.66
N SER A 69 -3.16 19.93 15.82
CA SER A 69 -4.62 19.90 16.02
C SER A 69 -5.23 21.28 16.15
N GLN A 70 -4.43 22.33 16.23
CA GLN A 70 -4.95 23.70 16.32
C GLN A 70 -5.65 24.14 15.02
N SER A 71 -5.59 23.34 13.95
CA SER A 71 -6.40 23.58 12.76
C SER A 71 -6.61 22.27 11.97
N ARG A 72 -7.84 21.74 12.02
CA ARG A 72 -8.59 21.13 10.89
C ARG A 72 -9.10 19.70 11.12
N SER A 73 -10.42 19.58 11.02
CA SER A 73 -11.24 18.36 10.98
C SER A 73 -11.28 17.70 9.60
N THR A 74 -10.42 18.10 8.66
CA THR A 74 -10.52 17.69 7.24
C THR A 74 -9.33 16.86 6.80
N TRP A 75 -9.57 15.93 5.88
CA TRP A 75 -8.52 15.21 5.17
C TRP A 75 -7.52 16.17 4.53
N ARG A 76 -6.23 15.87 4.65
CA ARG A 76 -5.17 16.65 4.00
C ARG A 76 -4.23 15.74 3.23
N HIS A 77 -4.11 16.03 1.95
CA HIS A 77 -3.08 15.45 1.09
C HIS A 77 -1.91 16.44 0.99
N VAL A 78 -0.70 15.96 1.25
CA VAL A 78 0.55 16.71 1.04
C VAL A 78 1.42 15.90 0.11
N GLN A 79 1.83 16.51 -1.00
CA GLN A 79 2.74 15.92 -1.96
C GLN A 79 4.01 16.76 -1.99
N THR A 80 5.17 16.12 -1.92
CA THR A 80 6.45 16.78 -2.16
C THR A 80 7.32 15.98 -3.11
N LYS A 81 8.04 16.70 -3.97
CA LYS A 81 9.11 16.17 -4.81
C LYS A 81 10.50 16.53 -4.28
N ASP A 82 10.55 17.18 -3.12
CA ASP A 82 11.81 17.66 -2.54
C ASP A 82 12.69 16.49 -2.12
N VAL A 83 13.84 16.37 -2.81
CA VAL A 83 14.81 15.29 -2.66
C VAL A 83 15.38 15.24 -1.25
N LYS A 84 15.57 16.40 -0.59
CA LYS A 84 16.12 16.45 0.76
C LYS A 84 15.17 15.81 1.78
N THR A 85 13.89 16.17 1.69
CA THR A 85 12.83 15.58 2.51
C THR A 85 12.75 14.05 2.29
N ILE A 86 12.84 13.59 1.04
CA ILE A 86 12.84 12.15 0.72
C ILE A 86 14.07 11.44 1.30
N GLN A 87 15.24 12.05 1.19
CA GLN A 87 16.50 11.44 1.62
C GLN A 87 16.62 11.33 3.14
N ASP A 88 16.19 12.34 3.88
CA ASP A 88 16.24 12.32 5.35
C ASP A 88 15.23 11.32 5.94
N TRP A 89 14.07 11.18 5.32
CA TRP A 89 13.12 10.12 5.66
C TRP A 89 13.72 8.74 5.36
N ASN A 90 14.32 8.54 4.18
CA ASN A 90 14.97 7.28 3.82
C ASN A 90 16.11 6.87 4.77
N LYS A 91 16.89 7.82 5.28
CA LYS A 91 17.96 7.55 6.26
C LYS A 91 17.40 6.92 7.54
N SER A 92 16.23 7.36 7.99
CA SER A 92 15.58 6.80 9.19
C SER A 92 15.13 5.35 8.99
N PHE A 93 14.86 4.95 7.75
CA PHE A 93 14.37 3.61 7.41
C PHE A 93 15.47 2.60 7.06
N ARG A 94 16.68 3.04 6.75
CA ARG A 94 17.81 2.12 6.42
C ARG A 94 18.11 1.12 7.54
N TYR A 95 17.80 1.47 8.79
CA TYR A 95 18.12 0.65 9.96
C TYR A 95 17.00 -0.30 10.39
N THR A 96 15.79 -0.16 9.84
CA THR A 96 14.61 -0.88 10.35
C THR A 96 14.11 -1.99 9.41
N GLY A 97 14.65 -2.10 8.20
CA GLY A 97 14.26 -3.13 7.24
C GLY A 97 13.06 -2.74 6.37
N SER A 98 12.44 -3.71 5.70
CA SER A 98 11.39 -3.47 4.68
C SER A 98 9.96 -3.64 5.16
N PHE A 99 9.78 -4.37 6.25
CA PHE A 99 8.50 -4.72 6.82
C PHE A 99 8.62 -4.73 8.34
N GLY A 100 7.64 -4.15 9.04
CA GLY A 100 7.60 -4.27 10.49
C GLY A 100 6.74 -3.20 11.17
N ARG A 101 6.82 -3.24 12.50
CA ARG A 101 6.22 -2.26 13.39
C ARG A 101 7.30 -1.66 14.28
N VAL A 102 7.37 -0.34 14.34
CA VAL A 102 8.31 0.40 15.19
C VAL A 102 7.48 1.40 16.00
N GLY A 103 7.25 1.10 17.28
CA GLY A 103 6.36 1.88 18.14
C GLY A 103 4.92 1.94 17.58
N ASP A 104 4.43 3.15 17.32
CA ASP A 104 3.10 3.45 16.76
C ASP A 104 3.08 3.55 15.22
N ARG A 105 4.14 3.09 14.58
CA ARG A 105 4.31 3.09 13.12
C ARG A 105 4.33 1.66 12.59
N ILE A 106 3.53 1.41 11.56
CA ILE A 106 3.50 0.15 10.81
C ILE A 106 3.92 0.47 9.38
N TYR A 107 4.87 -0.27 8.82
CA TYR A 107 5.32 -0.08 7.45
C TYR A 107 5.44 -1.41 6.71
N PHE A 108 5.09 -1.38 5.44
CA PHE A 108 5.18 -2.52 4.54
C PHE A 108 5.40 -2.04 3.10
N PRO A 109 6.00 -2.87 2.24
CA PRO A 109 6.21 -2.48 0.85
C PRO A 109 4.90 -2.55 0.07
N LEU A 110 4.65 -1.58 -0.82
CA LEU A 110 3.40 -1.46 -1.58
C LEU A 110 3.19 -2.60 -2.60
N TRP A 111 4.27 -3.31 -2.98
CA TRP A 111 4.16 -4.50 -3.82
C TRP A 111 3.47 -5.67 -3.09
N TYR A 112 3.57 -5.73 -1.76
CA TYR A 112 3.00 -6.81 -0.95
C TYR A 112 1.46 -6.87 -1.02
N PRO A 113 0.72 -5.78 -0.74
CA PRO A 113 -0.74 -5.78 -0.95
C PRO A 113 -1.10 -5.97 -2.43
N ALA A 114 -0.29 -5.47 -3.38
CA ALA A 114 -0.53 -5.72 -4.80
C ALA A 114 -0.50 -7.22 -5.12
N LEU A 115 0.45 -7.96 -4.54
CA LEU A 115 0.57 -9.40 -4.67
C LEU A 115 -0.59 -10.14 -3.99
N ILE A 116 -1.00 -9.73 -2.79
CA ILE A 116 -2.15 -10.31 -2.11
C ILE A 116 -3.41 -10.15 -2.96
N PHE A 117 -3.68 -8.96 -3.50
CA PHE A 117 -4.85 -8.73 -4.33
C PHE A 117 -4.77 -9.49 -5.66
N ALA A 118 -3.60 -9.59 -6.27
CA ALA A 118 -3.41 -10.41 -7.47
C ALA A 118 -3.72 -11.89 -7.18
N LEU A 119 -3.17 -12.45 -6.10
CA LEU A 119 -3.41 -13.84 -5.69
C LEU A 119 -4.86 -14.08 -5.28
N ALA A 120 -5.49 -13.14 -4.57
CA ALA A 120 -6.90 -13.22 -4.20
C ALA A 120 -7.80 -13.19 -5.44
N GLY A 121 -7.50 -12.33 -6.41
CA GLY A 121 -8.20 -12.28 -7.70
C GLY A 121 -8.08 -13.60 -8.46
N VAL A 122 -6.86 -14.13 -8.56
CA VAL A 122 -6.61 -15.45 -9.17
C VAL A 122 -7.32 -16.57 -8.41
N GLY A 123 -7.27 -16.57 -7.08
CA GLY A 123 -7.94 -17.54 -6.22
C GLY A 123 -9.45 -17.53 -6.40
N SER A 124 -10.06 -16.34 -6.48
CA SER A 124 -11.50 -16.17 -6.71
C SER A 124 -11.96 -16.73 -8.07
N LEU A 125 -11.11 -16.64 -9.10
CA LEU A 125 -11.35 -17.24 -10.42
C LEU A 125 -11.15 -18.76 -10.40
N ARG A 126 -10.27 -19.26 -9.53
CA ARG A 126 -9.90 -20.68 -9.44
C ARG A 126 -10.83 -21.51 -8.57
N LEU A 127 -11.60 -20.91 -7.66
CA LEU A 127 -12.50 -21.60 -6.71
C LEU A 127 -13.73 -22.28 -7.33
N GLY A 128 -13.72 -22.60 -8.63
CA GLY A 128 -14.84 -23.29 -9.28
C GLY A 128 -14.72 -23.63 -10.76
N ARG A 129 -13.52 -23.57 -11.37
CA ARG A 129 -13.29 -24.06 -12.74
C ARG A 129 -12.19 -25.12 -12.74
N ARG A 130 -12.39 -26.19 -13.51
CA ARG A 130 -11.36 -27.20 -13.79
C ARG A 130 -10.08 -26.50 -14.25
N PHE A 131 -8.94 -26.95 -13.71
CA PHE A 131 -7.60 -26.49 -14.06
C PHE A 131 -7.44 -26.43 -15.58
N THR A 132 -7.43 -25.23 -16.16
CA THR A 132 -7.06 -25.06 -17.57
C THR A 132 -5.67 -24.45 -17.59
N ILE A 133 -4.80 -25.01 -18.41
CA ILE A 133 -3.39 -24.59 -18.56
C ILE A 133 -3.28 -23.06 -18.75
N ARG A 134 -4.27 -22.43 -19.40
CA ARG A 134 -4.33 -20.98 -19.58
C ARG A 134 -4.42 -20.19 -18.27
N SER A 135 -5.21 -20.62 -17.29
CA SER A 135 -5.29 -19.91 -15.99
C SER A 135 -4.08 -20.16 -15.10
N ALA A 136 -3.39 -21.29 -15.29
CA ALA A 136 -2.10 -21.57 -14.67
C ALA A 136 -1.04 -20.58 -15.18
N ILE A 137 -0.92 -20.45 -16.50
CA ILE A 137 0.04 -19.55 -17.17
C ILE A 137 -0.19 -18.08 -16.77
N ILE A 138 -1.44 -17.61 -16.70
CA ILE A 138 -1.72 -16.21 -16.32
C ILE A 138 -1.28 -15.93 -14.87
N ALA A 139 -1.47 -16.87 -13.94
CA ALA A 139 -1.01 -16.63 -12.58
C ALA A 139 0.50 -16.79 -12.44
N THR A 140 1.12 -17.75 -13.13
CA THR A 140 2.58 -17.92 -13.06
C THR A 140 3.30 -16.75 -13.71
N THR A 141 2.77 -16.16 -14.77
CA THR A 141 3.32 -14.91 -15.36
C THR A 141 3.17 -13.71 -14.43
N VAL A 142 2.03 -13.56 -13.74
CA VAL A 142 1.85 -12.51 -12.72
C VAL A 142 2.81 -12.72 -11.54
N VAL A 143 2.92 -13.94 -11.02
CA VAL A 143 3.84 -14.28 -9.93
C VAL A 143 5.31 -14.09 -10.35
N ALA A 144 5.68 -14.50 -11.57
CA ALA A 144 7.03 -14.32 -12.10
C ALA A 144 7.38 -12.84 -12.31
N GLY A 145 6.45 -12.03 -12.84
CA GLY A 145 6.64 -10.59 -12.98
C GLY A 145 6.80 -9.90 -11.62
N LEU A 146 6.02 -10.31 -10.62
CA LEU A 146 6.12 -9.80 -9.25
C LEU A 146 7.43 -10.25 -8.56
N LEU A 147 7.86 -11.50 -8.77
CA LEU A 147 9.15 -11.99 -8.26
C LEU A 147 10.34 -11.27 -8.93
N GLY A 148 10.28 -11.04 -10.24
CA GLY A 148 11.30 -10.26 -10.95
C GLY A 148 11.43 -8.85 -10.36
N MET A 149 10.31 -8.18 -10.09
CA MET A 149 10.28 -6.86 -9.44
C MET A 149 10.80 -6.89 -7.99
N ALA A 150 10.49 -7.94 -7.22
CA ALA A 150 10.97 -8.10 -5.85
C ALA A 150 12.48 -8.38 -5.78
N VAL A 151 13.05 -9.05 -6.78
CA VAL A 151 14.49 -9.36 -6.86
C VAL A 151 15.31 -8.16 -7.34
N THR A 152 14.74 -7.27 -8.15
CA THR A 152 15.42 -6.03 -8.59
C THR A 152 15.51 -4.94 -7.51
N LEU A 153 14.98 -5.19 -6.32
CA LEU A 153 14.78 -4.22 -5.23
C LEU A 153 15.66 -4.57 -4.03
#